data_AF-A0A535VAQ5-F1
#
_entry.id   AF-A0A535VAQ5-F1
#
_cell.length_a   1.000
_cell.length_b   1.000
_cell.length_c   1.000
_cell.angle_alpha   90.00
_cell.angle_beta   90.00
_cell.angle_gamma   90.00
#
_symmetry.space_group_name_H-M   'P 1'
#
loop_
_entity.id
_entity.type
_entity.pdbx_description
1 polymer ?
#
loop_
_entity_poly.entity_id
_entity_poly.type
_entity_poly.pdbx_seq_one_letter_code
_entity_poly.pdbx_strand_id
1 'polypeptide(L)'
;MHARRKTFPAFADVAAVAEIWPWGEVASVEEVASRLEHQFPANLVEAAIWKVVGEAAAQGHLLLDLEQFTLSRTLLLALLHPSASVLVPSPLPDTLLPEPDTQPKAPVSHTPLALVPGPTFDASRLPEPQREQFHRNLRAVEQVLAGAQQTQVAKDAGIPRSTLSRLVKRTKLLGTIACVPYGSYTRKTAMHPAFQECIRRLYLLPTRLSMTAIREHTEMQHVAARLSEETGKPVKLPSYAQVRKEVQRLKMEPELVAVREGAKSVPRERESASSFALSIPAPALLT
;
A
#
# COMPACT_ATOMS: atom_id res chain seq x y z
N MET A 1 -21.28 -15.79 2.75
CA MET A 1 -22.40 -15.21 1.97
C MET A 1 -23.47 -16.28 1.75
N HIS A 2 -24.61 -16.23 2.44
CA HIS A 2 -25.74 -17.13 2.17
C HIS A 2 -26.85 -16.34 1.45
N ALA A 3 -26.72 -16.21 0.13
CA ALA A 3 -27.82 -15.74 -0.70
C ALA A 3 -28.87 -16.85 -0.78
N ARG A 4 -30.12 -16.54 -0.43
CA ARG A 4 -31.26 -17.47 -0.52
C ARG A 4 -31.39 -17.98 -1.96
N ARG A 5 -31.21 -19.29 -2.16
CA ARG A 5 -31.39 -19.98 -3.44
C ARG A 5 -32.87 -19.93 -3.83
N LYS A 6 -33.28 -19.01 -4.71
CA LYS A 6 -34.58 -19.09 -5.37
C LYS A 6 -34.50 -20.27 -6.34
N THR A 7 -35.32 -21.29 -6.12
CA THR A 7 -35.44 -22.44 -7.02
C THR A 7 -36.10 -21.99 -8.32
N PHE A 8 -35.41 -22.24 -9.44
CA PHE A 8 -35.94 -22.01 -10.78
C PHE A 8 -36.77 -23.24 -11.21
N PRO A 9 -38.06 -23.07 -11.57
CA PRO A 9 -38.98 -24.21 -11.78
C PRO A 9 -38.62 -25.09 -13.00
N ALA A 10 -37.96 -24.55 -14.03
CA ALA A 10 -37.52 -25.32 -15.20
C ALA A 10 -36.08 -25.88 -15.07
N PHE A 11 -35.49 -25.86 -13.85
CA PHE A 11 -34.16 -26.43 -13.63
C PHE A 11 -34.12 -27.96 -13.79
N ALA A 12 -35.20 -28.66 -13.46
CA ALA A 12 -35.28 -30.11 -13.62
C ALA A 12 -35.25 -30.52 -15.11
N ASP A 13 -35.85 -29.72 -15.99
CA ASP A 13 -35.88 -29.96 -17.43
C ASP A 13 -34.52 -29.66 -18.09
N VAL A 14 -33.77 -28.68 -17.55
CA VAL A 14 -32.41 -28.33 -17.96
C VAL A 14 -31.35 -29.17 -17.23
N ALA A 15 -31.71 -29.98 -16.23
CA ALA A 15 -30.77 -30.87 -15.52
C ALA A 15 -30.21 -31.97 -16.44
N ALA A 16 -30.77 -32.16 -17.63
CA ALA A 16 -30.18 -32.92 -18.73
C ALA A 16 -28.88 -32.29 -19.29
N VAL A 17 -28.43 -31.13 -18.79
CA VAL A 17 -27.09 -30.59 -19.04
C VAL A 17 -26.00 -31.63 -18.77
N ALA A 18 -26.18 -32.55 -17.82
CA ALA A 18 -25.23 -33.65 -17.58
C ALA A 18 -25.11 -34.66 -18.73
N GLU A 19 -26.11 -34.78 -19.61
CA GLU A 19 -26.03 -35.59 -20.84
C GLU A 19 -25.22 -34.87 -21.95
N ILE A 20 -25.18 -33.53 -21.92
CA ILE A 20 -24.63 -32.68 -22.98
C ILE A 20 -23.23 -32.14 -22.60
N TRP A 21 -22.95 -32.07 -21.30
CA TRP A 21 -21.65 -31.81 -20.71
C TRP A 21 -21.23 -33.00 -19.84
N PRO A 22 -20.68 -34.06 -20.46
CA PRO A 22 -20.18 -35.22 -19.74
C PRO A 22 -19.11 -34.83 -18.73
N TRP A 23 -19.17 -35.46 -17.55
CA TRP A 23 -18.20 -35.25 -16.48
C TRP A 23 -16.77 -35.49 -16.98
N GLY A 24 -15.87 -34.53 -16.70
CA GLY A 24 -14.48 -34.55 -17.17
C GLY A 24 -14.22 -33.86 -18.52
N GLU A 25 -15.23 -33.43 -19.26
CA GLU A 25 -15.03 -32.61 -20.46
C GLU A 25 -14.65 -31.17 -20.07
N VAL A 26 -13.54 -30.68 -20.63
CA VAL A 26 -13.08 -29.30 -20.46
C VAL A 26 -13.79 -28.43 -21.51
N ALA A 27 -14.71 -27.59 -21.07
CA ALA A 27 -15.48 -26.71 -21.95
C ALA A 27 -15.73 -25.34 -21.31
N SER A 28 -15.88 -24.31 -22.13
CA SER A 28 -16.31 -22.99 -21.67
C SER A 28 -17.83 -22.92 -21.52
N VAL A 29 -18.31 -21.97 -20.72
CA VAL A 29 -19.76 -21.75 -20.54
C VAL A 29 -20.42 -21.33 -21.85
N GLU A 30 -19.73 -20.60 -22.72
CA GLU A 30 -20.24 -20.22 -24.05
C GLU A 30 -20.39 -21.43 -24.98
N GLU A 31 -19.41 -22.33 -25.00
CA GLU A 31 -19.49 -23.55 -25.81
C GLU A 31 -20.63 -24.46 -25.35
N VAL A 32 -20.78 -24.66 -24.03
CA VAL A 32 -21.88 -25.48 -23.48
C VAL A 32 -23.23 -24.80 -23.72
N ALA A 33 -23.31 -23.47 -23.62
CA ALA A 33 -24.53 -22.73 -23.94
C ALA A 33 -24.91 -22.88 -25.41
N SER A 34 -23.95 -22.75 -26.34
CA SER A 34 -24.20 -22.88 -27.78
C SER A 34 -24.78 -24.25 -28.20
N ARG A 35 -24.41 -25.34 -27.49
CA ARG A 35 -24.97 -26.68 -27.71
C ARG A 35 -26.46 -26.77 -27.34
N LEU A 36 -26.93 -25.88 -26.46
CA LEU A 36 -28.25 -25.88 -25.84
C LEU A 36 -29.18 -24.75 -26.34
N GLU A 37 -28.64 -23.78 -27.07
CA GLU A 37 -29.37 -22.62 -27.61
C GLU A 37 -30.57 -23.00 -28.50
N HIS A 38 -30.55 -24.19 -29.12
CA HIS A 38 -31.64 -24.66 -29.97
C HIS A 38 -32.83 -25.25 -29.21
N GLN A 39 -32.66 -25.64 -27.94
CA GLN A 39 -33.69 -26.32 -27.15
C GLN A 39 -34.28 -25.44 -26.05
N PHE A 40 -33.50 -24.47 -25.53
CA PHE A 40 -33.91 -23.62 -24.43
C PHE A 40 -33.43 -22.17 -24.64
N PRO A 41 -34.12 -21.17 -24.07
CA PRO A 41 -33.69 -19.77 -24.19
C PRO A 41 -32.36 -19.53 -23.46
N ALA A 42 -31.44 -18.83 -24.12
CA ALA A 42 -30.04 -18.65 -23.70
C ALA A 42 -29.87 -18.20 -22.23
N ASN A 43 -30.71 -17.27 -21.76
CA ASN A 43 -30.64 -16.75 -20.40
C ASN A 43 -30.89 -17.83 -19.32
N LEU A 44 -31.73 -18.83 -19.63
CA LEU A 44 -32.02 -19.92 -18.69
C LEU A 44 -30.93 -20.98 -18.71
N VAL A 45 -30.36 -21.24 -19.88
CA VAL A 45 -29.23 -22.17 -20.06
C VAL A 45 -28.01 -21.67 -19.30
N GLU A 46 -27.66 -20.40 -19.46
CA GLU A 46 -26.51 -19.83 -18.77
C GLU A 46 -26.70 -19.87 -17.24
N ALA A 47 -27.90 -19.51 -16.76
CA ALA A 47 -28.22 -19.57 -15.33
C ALA A 47 -28.16 -21.00 -14.77
N ALA A 48 -28.57 -22.00 -15.56
CA ALA A 48 -28.47 -23.40 -15.18
C ALA A 48 -27.02 -23.88 -15.13
N ILE A 49 -26.19 -23.53 -16.11
CA ILE A 49 -24.75 -23.87 -16.14
C ILE A 49 -24.05 -23.27 -14.91
N TRP A 50 -24.26 -21.99 -14.61
CA TRP A 50 -23.67 -21.37 -13.43
C TRP A 50 -24.15 -21.97 -12.12
N LYS A 51 -25.41 -22.43 -12.06
CA LYS A 51 -25.92 -23.14 -10.90
C LYS A 51 -25.23 -24.49 -10.71
N VAL A 52 -25.03 -25.27 -11.78
CA VAL A 52 -24.29 -26.55 -11.73
C VAL A 52 -22.84 -26.32 -11.31
N VAL A 53 -22.16 -25.33 -11.89
CA VAL A 53 -20.79 -24.96 -11.51
C VAL A 53 -20.71 -24.53 -10.04
N GLY A 54 -21.67 -23.73 -9.56
CA GLY A 54 -21.74 -23.31 -8.17
C GLY A 54 -22.04 -24.45 -7.19
N GLU A 55 -22.87 -25.42 -7.58
CA GLU A 55 -23.14 -26.62 -6.79
C GLU A 55 -21.93 -27.55 -6.76
N ALA A 56 -21.24 -27.75 -7.89
CA ALA A 56 -20.01 -28.52 -7.96
C ALA A 56 -18.86 -27.87 -7.16
N ALA A 57 -18.73 -26.55 -7.20
CA ALA A 57 -17.77 -25.81 -6.37
C ALA A 57 -18.09 -25.97 -4.87
N ALA A 58 -19.37 -25.88 -4.49
CA ALA A 58 -19.79 -26.08 -3.10
C ALA A 58 -19.55 -27.52 -2.60
N GLN A 59 -19.52 -28.50 -3.50
CA GLN A 59 -19.23 -29.91 -3.21
C GLN A 59 -17.74 -30.26 -3.38
N GLY A 60 -16.88 -29.34 -3.83
CA GLY A 60 -15.46 -29.60 -4.07
C GLY A 60 -15.17 -30.51 -5.28
N HIS A 61 -16.05 -30.48 -6.29
CA HIS A 61 -15.95 -31.24 -7.53
C HIS A 61 -15.58 -30.39 -8.74
N LEU A 62 -15.29 -29.11 -8.54
CA LEU A 62 -14.79 -28.22 -9.59
C LEU A 62 -13.27 -28.38 -9.73
N LEU A 63 -12.80 -28.75 -10.93
CA LEU A 63 -11.37 -28.87 -11.26
C LEU A 63 -10.75 -27.53 -11.66
N LEU A 64 -11.05 -26.49 -10.88
CA LEU A 64 -10.52 -25.16 -11.10
C LEU A 64 -10.26 -24.47 -9.77
N ASP A 65 -9.08 -23.88 -9.63
CA ASP A 65 -8.73 -23.09 -8.47
C ASP A 65 -9.34 -21.68 -8.58
N LEU A 66 -10.40 -21.44 -7.80
CA LEU A 66 -11.10 -20.15 -7.75
C LEU A 66 -10.26 -19.05 -7.06
N GLU A 67 -9.16 -19.38 -6.37
CA GLU A 67 -8.26 -18.38 -5.81
C GLU A 67 -7.37 -17.73 -6.88
N GLN A 68 -7.05 -18.49 -7.93
CA GLN A 68 -6.15 -18.06 -9.00
C GLN A 68 -6.89 -17.48 -10.21
N PHE A 69 -8.12 -17.95 -10.47
CA PHE A 69 -8.85 -17.61 -11.69
C PHE A 69 -10.22 -16.97 -11.40
N THR A 70 -10.54 -15.93 -12.18
CA THR A 70 -11.85 -15.27 -12.11
C THR A 70 -12.84 -15.97 -13.04
N LEU A 71 -14.02 -16.31 -12.53
CA LEU A 71 -15.07 -16.96 -13.32
C LEU A 71 -15.55 -16.03 -14.44
N SER A 72 -15.39 -16.47 -15.68
CA SER A 72 -15.84 -15.78 -16.89
C SER A 72 -16.46 -16.78 -17.86
N ARG A 73 -17.24 -16.29 -18.82
CA ARG A 73 -17.97 -17.15 -19.77
C ARG A 73 -17.04 -17.95 -20.69
N THR A 74 -15.88 -17.39 -21.01
CA THR A 74 -14.85 -17.98 -21.87
C THR A 74 -13.87 -18.88 -21.11
N LEU A 75 -13.96 -18.94 -19.79
CA LEU A 75 -13.04 -19.74 -18.99
C LEU A 75 -13.39 -21.22 -19.10
N LEU A 76 -12.37 -22.03 -19.34
CA LEU A 76 -12.51 -23.48 -19.47
C LEU A 76 -12.75 -24.10 -18.10
N LEU A 77 -13.87 -24.79 -17.96
CA LEU A 77 -14.30 -25.44 -16.74
C LEU A 77 -14.32 -26.96 -16.95
N ALA A 78 -14.00 -27.71 -15.89
CA ALA A 78 -14.16 -29.15 -15.86
C ALA A 78 -14.77 -29.58 -14.52
N LEU A 79 -15.74 -30.49 -14.59
CA LEU A 79 -16.51 -30.97 -13.45
C LEU A 79 -16.24 -32.45 -13.21
N LEU A 80 -16.00 -32.82 -11.95
CA LEU A 80 -15.97 -34.23 -11.52
C LEU A 80 -17.39 -34.76 -11.29
N HIS A 81 -17.56 -36.06 -11.53
CA HIS A 81 -18.82 -36.75 -11.26
C HIS A 81 -19.23 -36.59 -9.78
N PRO A 82 -20.52 -36.38 -9.45
CA PRO A 82 -20.98 -36.13 -8.09
C PRO A 82 -20.80 -37.33 -7.13
N SER A 83 -20.53 -38.53 -7.67
CA SER A 83 -20.15 -39.69 -6.87
C SER A 83 -18.63 -39.87 -6.72
N ALA A 84 -17.81 -38.99 -7.32
CA ALA A 84 -16.37 -39.01 -7.12
C ALA A 84 -16.04 -38.52 -5.70
N SER A 85 -14.93 -38.96 -5.13
CA SER A 85 -14.47 -38.47 -3.84
C SER A 85 -14.22 -36.95 -3.92
N VAL A 86 -14.73 -36.20 -2.94
CA VAL A 86 -14.46 -34.77 -2.79
C VAL A 86 -12.95 -34.54 -2.80
N LEU A 87 -12.49 -33.55 -3.58
CA LEU A 87 -11.10 -33.11 -3.56
C LEU A 87 -10.82 -32.35 -2.26
N VAL A 88 -10.71 -33.09 -1.17
CA VAL A 88 -10.15 -32.56 0.07
C VAL A 88 -8.63 -32.55 -0.11
N PRO A 89 -7.92 -31.46 0.21
CA PRO A 89 -6.47 -31.53 0.32
C PRO A 89 -6.12 -32.69 1.25
N SER A 90 -5.20 -33.55 0.84
CA SER A 90 -4.81 -34.73 1.64
C SER A 90 -4.58 -34.28 3.08
N PRO A 91 -5.23 -34.89 4.09
CA PRO A 91 -4.96 -34.54 5.48
C PRO A 91 -3.46 -34.68 5.69
N LEU A 92 -2.85 -33.66 6.32
CA LEU A 92 -1.43 -33.69 6.63
C LEU A 92 -1.11 -35.02 7.31
N PRO A 93 -0.10 -35.77 6.85
CA PRO A 93 0.21 -37.07 7.44
C PRO A 93 0.61 -36.86 8.90
N ASP A 94 -0.17 -37.43 9.83
CA ASP A 94 0.11 -37.39 11.28
C ASP A 94 1.35 -38.23 11.67
N THR A 95 1.88 -39.00 10.73
CA THR A 95 3.13 -39.72 10.86
C THR A 95 4.11 -39.23 9.81
N LEU A 96 5.17 -38.55 10.27
CA LEU A 96 6.37 -38.31 9.46
C LEU A 96 6.98 -39.68 9.14
N LEU A 97 6.56 -40.29 8.03
CA LEU A 97 7.26 -41.45 7.50
C LEU A 97 8.66 -41.00 7.08
N PRO A 98 9.71 -41.73 7.47
CA PRO A 98 11.06 -41.43 7.01
C PRO A 98 11.10 -41.58 5.48
N GLU A 99 11.53 -40.52 4.79
CA GLU A 99 11.63 -40.49 3.34
C GLU A 99 12.57 -41.59 2.82
N PRO A 100 12.22 -42.28 1.71
CA PRO A 100 13.16 -43.17 1.04
C PRO A 100 14.24 -42.36 0.33
N ASP A 101 15.47 -42.84 0.48
CA ASP A 101 16.72 -42.45 -0.17
C ASP A 101 16.56 -41.68 -1.49
N THR A 102 16.52 -40.34 -1.38
CA THR A 102 16.80 -39.47 -2.51
C THR A 102 18.25 -39.01 -2.40
N GLN A 103 19.04 -39.35 -3.42
CA GLN A 103 20.46 -39.06 -3.55
C GLN A 103 20.84 -37.66 -3.01
N PRO A 104 21.99 -37.52 -2.32
CA PRO A 104 22.37 -36.29 -1.66
C PRO A 104 22.63 -35.18 -2.68
N LYS A 105 21.60 -34.39 -2.99
CA LYS A 105 21.79 -32.99 -3.38
C LYS A 105 22.37 -32.29 -2.17
N ALA A 106 23.53 -31.67 -2.37
CA ALA A 106 24.27 -30.96 -1.34
C ALA A 106 23.30 -30.18 -0.43
N PRO A 107 23.40 -30.33 0.90
CA PRO A 107 22.49 -29.66 1.80
C PRO A 107 22.65 -28.15 1.59
N VAL A 108 21.58 -27.49 1.15
CA VAL A 108 21.42 -26.08 1.48
C VAL A 108 21.34 -26.06 3.00
N SER A 109 22.48 -25.75 3.61
CA SER A 109 22.55 -25.51 5.03
C SER A 109 21.65 -24.31 5.31
N HIS A 110 20.40 -24.58 5.66
CA HIS A 110 19.64 -23.69 6.52
C HIS A 110 20.28 -23.81 7.90
N THR A 111 21.51 -23.30 8.02
CA THR A 111 22.03 -22.90 9.31
C THR A 111 20.96 -21.98 9.87
N PRO A 112 20.41 -22.25 11.06
CA PRO A 112 19.43 -21.33 11.65
C PRO A 112 20.13 -19.98 11.68
N LEU A 113 19.70 -19.06 10.80
CA LEU A 113 20.14 -17.68 10.77
C LEU A 113 20.02 -17.23 12.21
N ALA A 114 21.17 -16.96 12.85
CA ALA A 114 21.24 -16.67 14.26
C ALA A 114 20.17 -15.65 14.58
N LEU A 115 19.06 -16.13 15.16
CA LEU A 115 17.83 -15.36 15.29
C LEU A 115 18.19 -14.12 16.09
N VAL A 116 17.99 -12.95 15.49
CA VAL A 116 18.20 -11.68 16.19
C VAL A 116 17.39 -11.77 17.50
N PRO A 117 18.04 -11.70 18.67
CA PRO A 117 17.32 -11.95 19.92
C PRO A 117 16.24 -10.90 20.16
N GLY A 118 15.02 -11.32 20.48
CA GLY A 118 13.95 -10.43 20.96
C GLY A 118 12.79 -10.19 20.00
N PRO A 119 11.82 -9.34 20.39
CA PRO A 119 10.60 -9.10 19.63
C PRO A 119 10.87 -8.42 18.28
N THR A 120 10.10 -8.80 17.27
CA THR A 120 10.18 -8.23 15.92
C THR A 120 9.56 -6.84 15.91
N PHE A 121 10.30 -5.85 15.41
CA PHE A 121 9.79 -4.49 15.23
C PHE A 121 9.05 -4.37 13.89
N ASP A 122 7.83 -3.85 13.93
CA ASP A 122 7.03 -3.58 12.73
C ASP A 122 7.51 -2.29 12.03
N ALA A 123 8.19 -2.46 10.89
CA ALA A 123 8.77 -1.38 10.10
C ALA A 123 7.74 -0.49 9.38
N SER A 124 6.47 -0.91 9.29
CA SER A 124 5.40 -0.14 8.66
C SER A 124 5.14 1.19 9.37
N ARG A 125 5.48 1.28 10.66
CA ARG A 125 5.32 2.48 11.50
C ARG A 125 6.32 3.59 11.18
N LEU A 126 7.37 3.30 10.41
CA LEU A 126 8.41 4.28 10.06
C LEU A 126 8.10 4.99 8.73
N PRO A 127 8.48 6.28 8.60
CA PRO A 127 8.53 6.97 7.31
C PRO A 127 9.44 6.23 6.32
N GLU A 128 9.11 6.27 5.02
CA GLU A 128 9.86 5.59 3.95
C GLU A 128 11.40 5.72 4.03
N PRO A 129 12.00 6.92 4.19
CA PRO A 129 13.46 7.03 4.25
C PRO A 129 14.06 6.33 5.49
N GLN A 130 13.33 6.34 6.61
CA GLN A 130 13.76 5.65 7.83
C GLN A 130 13.55 4.13 7.72
N ARG A 131 12.53 3.70 6.96
CA ARG A 131 12.24 2.29 6.69
C ARG A 131 13.32 1.66 5.83
N GLU A 132 13.75 2.31 4.76
CA GLU A 132 14.86 1.84 3.92
C GLU A 132 16.16 1.72 4.72
N GLN A 133 16.47 2.74 5.52
CA GLN A 133 17.64 2.72 6.38
C GLN A 133 17.57 1.60 7.43
N PHE A 134 16.38 1.34 8.01
CA PHE A 134 16.15 0.23 8.92
C PHE A 134 16.43 -1.12 8.26
N HIS A 135 15.86 -1.38 7.07
CA HIS A 135 16.08 -2.65 6.36
C HIS A 135 17.54 -2.83 5.94
N ARG A 136 18.20 -1.76 5.51
CA ARG A 136 19.64 -1.78 5.21
C ARG A 136 20.47 -2.17 6.44
N ASN A 137 20.18 -1.56 7.59
CA ASN A 137 20.87 -1.87 8.85
C ASN A 137 20.61 -3.30 9.31
N LEU A 138 19.36 -3.76 9.19
CA LEU A 138 18.93 -5.10 9.60
C LEU A 138 19.66 -6.18 8.78
N ARG A 139 19.67 -6.07 7.45
CA ARG A 139 20.41 -6.99 6.57
C ARG A 139 21.91 -7.05 6.92
N ALA A 140 22.52 -5.89 7.14
CA ALA A 140 23.94 -5.81 7.49
C ALA A 140 24.25 -6.46 8.85
N VAL A 141 23.36 -6.30 9.85
CA VAL A 141 23.50 -6.95 11.16
C VAL A 141 23.31 -8.46 11.04
N GLU A 142 22.30 -8.92 10.31
CA GLU A 142 22.03 -10.35 10.10
C GLU A 142 23.22 -11.06 9.46
N GLN A 143 23.83 -10.46 8.42
CA GLN A 143 25.03 -11.02 7.79
C GLN A 143 26.19 -11.16 8.78
N VAL A 144 26.37 -10.17 9.65
CA VAL A 144 27.46 -10.20 10.66
C VAL A 144 27.16 -11.21 11.77
N LEU A 145 25.91 -11.35 12.18
CA LEU A 145 25.48 -12.36 13.15
C LEU A 145 25.58 -13.78 12.56
N ALA A 146 25.39 -13.92 11.25
CA ALA A 146 25.64 -15.15 10.50
C ALA A 146 27.13 -15.48 10.32
N GLY A 147 28.04 -14.62 10.78
CA GLY A 147 29.49 -14.86 10.77
C GLY A 147 30.27 -14.16 9.65
N ALA A 148 29.64 -13.32 8.83
CA ALA A 148 30.33 -12.58 7.78
C ALA A 148 31.32 -11.54 8.35
N GLN A 149 32.37 -11.24 7.57
CA GLN A 149 33.39 -10.28 8.00
C GLN A 149 32.82 -8.86 8.05
N GLN A 150 32.85 -8.24 9.24
CA GLN A 150 32.30 -6.89 9.47
C GLN A 150 32.82 -5.81 8.51
N THR A 151 34.08 -5.93 8.07
CA THR A 151 34.71 -4.98 7.15
C THR A 151 34.16 -5.05 5.73
N GLN A 152 33.79 -6.23 5.26
CA GLN A 152 33.18 -6.43 3.93
C GLN A 152 31.74 -5.95 3.95
N VAL A 153 30.94 -6.43 4.91
CA VAL A 153 29.53 -6.04 5.07
C VAL A 153 29.35 -4.53 5.25
N ALA A 154 30.26 -3.88 5.99
CA ALA A 154 30.23 -2.43 6.15
C ALA A 154 30.45 -1.68 4.82
N LYS A 155 31.34 -2.17 3.95
CA LYS A 155 31.58 -1.60 2.61
C LYS A 155 30.37 -1.83 1.70
N ASP A 156 29.85 -3.06 1.67
CA ASP A 156 28.75 -3.46 0.79
C ASP A 156 27.45 -2.73 1.14
N ALA A 157 27.17 -2.53 2.43
CA ALA A 157 26.01 -1.80 2.91
C ALA A 157 26.19 -0.27 2.92
N GLY A 158 27.40 0.24 2.66
CA GLY A 158 27.71 1.67 2.75
C GLY A 158 27.58 2.25 4.18
N ILE A 159 27.84 1.43 5.21
CA ILE A 159 27.73 1.82 6.62
C ILE A 159 29.14 1.94 7.22
N PRO A 160 29.48 3.01 7.97
CA PRO A 160 30.77 3.08 8.66
C PRO A 160 30.97 1.89 9.60
N ARG A 161 32.15 1.26 9.58
CA ARG A 161 32.46 0.07 10.40
C ARG A 161 32.17 0.27 11.89
N SER A 162 32.45 1.45 12.42
CA SER A 162 32.17 1.82 13.82
C SER A 162 30.66 1.82 14.14
N THR A 163 29.86 2.32 13.21
CA THR A 163 28.38 2.32 13.30
C THR A 163 27.84 0.90 13.26
N LEU A 164 28.32 0.07 12.32
CA LEU A 164 27.92 -1.32 12.21
C LEU A 164 28.31 -2.14 13.46
N SER A 165 29.52 -1.93 14.00
CA SER A 165 29.95 -2.57 15.25
C SER A 165 29.05 -2.20 16.43
N ARG A 166 28.68 -0.91 16.54
CA ARG A 166 27.74 -0.42 17.56
C ARG A 166 26.35 -1.03 17.38
N LEU A 167 25.85 -1.10 16.14
CA LEU A 167 24.55 -1.70 15.82
C LEU A 167 24.51 -3.16 16.24
N VAL A 168 25.51 -3.97 15.86
CA VAL A 168 25.59 -5.40 16.22
C VAL A 168 25.61 -5.61 17.73
N LYS A 169 26.35 -4.78 18.49
CA LYS A 169 26.33 -4.86 19.96
C LYS A 169 24.95 -4.53 20.53
N ARG A 170 24.30 -3.51 19.98
CA ARG A 170 23.00 -3.03 20.45
C ARG A 170 21.87 -3.97 20.08
N THR A 171 21.93 -4.64 18.92
CA THR A 171 20.94 -5.64 18.49
C THR A 171 21.02 -6.92 19.30
N LYS A 172 22.21 -7.30 19.79
CA LYS A 172 22.33 -8.39 20.77
C LYS A 172 21.62 -8.09 22.10
N LEU A 173 21.49 -6.82 22.47
CA LEU A 173 20.87 -6.40 23.73
C LEU A 173 19.37 -6.08 23.61
N LEU A 174 18.97 -5.42 22.52
CA LEU A 174 17.62 -4.85 22.34
C LEU A 174 16.86 -5.46 21.17
N GLY A 175 17.47 -6.39 20.43
CA GLY A 175 16.88 -7.00 19.24
C GLY A 175 16.76 -6.07 18.05
N THR A 176 15.75 -6.35 17.21
CA THR A 176 15.51 -5.63 15.94
C THR A 176 15.26 -4.13 16.13
N ILE A 177 14.73 -3.72 17.30
CA ILE A 177 14.49 -2.31 17.66
C ILE A 177 15.78 -1.48 17.61
N ALA A 178 16.95 -2.09 17.86
CA ALA A 178 18.22 -1.40 17.79
C ALA A 178 18.60 -0.91 16.38
N CYS A 179 18.05 -1.53 15.32
CA CYS A 179 18.29 -1.15 13.93
C CYS A 179 17.48 0.08 13.49
N VAL A 180 16.48 0.50 14.29
CA VAL A 180 15.66 1.67 14.02
C VAL A 180 16.54 2.92 14.07
N PRO A 181 16.63 3.69 12.97
CA PRO A 181 17.33 4.96 12.99
C PRO A 181 16.74 5.85 14.09
N TYR A 182 17.59 6.42 14.95
CA TYR A 182 17.14 7.47 15.84
C TYR A 182 16.59 8.60 14.97
N GLY A 183 15.30 8.92 15.14
CA GLY A 183 14.69 10.05 14.48
C GLY A 183 15.58 11.27 14.71
N SER A 184 15.92 11.99 13.63
CA SER A 184 16.56 13.29 13.77
C SER A 184 15.71 14.09 14.77
N TYR A 185 16.32 14.52 15.88
CA TYR A 185 15.61 15.33 16.87
C TYR A 185 15.27 16.67 16.22
N THR A 186 14.12 16.72 15.56
CA THR A 186 13.49 17.95 15.14
C THR A 186 12.71 18.41 16.34
N ARG A 187 13.33 19.27 17.17
CA ARG A 187 12.54 20.04 18.15
C ARG A 187 11.44 20.71 17.34
N LYS A 188 10.18 20.38 17.62
CA LYS A 188 9.05 21.15 17.12
C LYS A 188 9.20 22.53 17.74
N THR A 189 9.92 23.43 17.08
CA THR A 189 9.88 24.86 17.39
C THR A 189 8.54 25.36 16.88
N ALA A 190 7.47 24.87 17.50
CA ALA A 190 6.12 25.23 17.15
C ALA A 190 5.91 26.64 17.70
N MET A 191 5.96 27.61 16.79
CA MET A 191 5.42 28.92 17.04
C MET A 191 3.91 28.76 17.34
N HIS A 192 3.36 29.59 18.23
CA HIS A 192 1.93 29.51 18.58
C HIS A 192 1.07 29.65 17.30
N PRO A 193 0.00 28.84 17.12
CA PRO A 193 -0.82 28.85 15.91
C PRO A 193 -1.39 30.25 15.58
N ALA A 194 -1.79 31.02 16.60
CA ALA A 194 -2.25 32.40 16.38
C ALA A 194 -1.23 33.32 15.70
N PHE A 195 0.08 33.12 15.95
CA PHE A 195 1.12 33.83 15.21
C PHE A 195 1.28 33.30 13.78
N GLN A 196 1.05 32.00 13.53
CA GLN A 196 1.09 31.43 12.17
C GLN A 196 -0.03 32.03 11.32
N GLU A 197 -1.23 32.13 11.88
CA GLU A 197 -2.38 32.76 11.22
C GLU A 197 -2.17 34.25 10.99
N CYS A 198 -1.58 34.97 11.95
CA CYS A 198 -1.22 36.36 11.78
C CYS A 198 -0.24 36.56 10.62
N ILE A 199 0.84 35.75 10.56
CA ILE A 199 1.79 35.79 9.45
C ILE A 199 1.12 35.44 8.13
N ARG A 200 0.22 34.44 8.10
CA ARG A 200 -0.55 34.07 6.89
C ARG A 200 -1.41 35.24 6.40
N ARG A 201 -2.12 35.92 7.30
CA ARG A 201 -2.91 37.12 6.98
C ARG A 201 -2.04 38.24 6.42
N LEU A 202 -0.93 38.55 7.08
CA LEU A 202 0.02 39.59 6.63
C LEU A 202 0.70 39.24 5.30
N TYR A 203 0.96 37.96 5.05
CA TYR A 203 1.57 37.46 3.81
C TYR A 203 0.63 37.64 2.60
N LEU A 204 -0.68 37.48 2.82
CA LEU A 204 -1.72 37.58 1.79
C LEU A 204 -2.18 39.01 1.51
N LEU A 205 -1.68 40.01 2.26
CA LEU A 205 -2.01 41.40 1.97
C LEU A 205 -1.57 41.79 0.55
N PRO A 206 -2.33 42.69 -0.12
CA PRO A 206 -1.97 43.18 -1.45
C PRO A 206 -0.64 43.94 -1.43
N THR A 207 -0.31 44.55 -0.28
CA THR A 207 0.99 45.17 -0.03
C THR A 207 2.03 44.10 0.30
N ARG A 208 3.10 44.03 -0.50
CA ARG A 208 4.18 43.07 -0.31
C ARG A 208 5.07 43.49 0.86
N LEU A 209 4.68 43.09 2.07
CA LEU A 209 5.47 43.32 3.28
C LEU A 209 6.77 42.51 3.24
N SER A 210 7.87 43.15 3.67
CA SER A 210 9.13 42.47 3.92
C SER A 210 9.04 41.61 5.17
N MET A 211 9.95 40.65 5.32
CA MET A 211 9.97 39.75 6.48
C MET A 211 10.23 40.49 7.80
N THR A 212 10.97 41.60 7.74
CA THR A 212 11.17 42.50 8.88
C THR A 212 9.89 43.26 9.22
N ALA A 213 9.19 43.80 8.22
CA ALA A 213 7.93 44.49 8.42
C ALA A 213 6.84 43.55 8.99
N ILE A 214 6.79 42.29 8.57
CA ILE A 214 5.87 41.28 9.14
C ILE A 214 6.16 41.04 10.63
N ARG A 215 7.43 40.97 11.02
CA ARG A 215 7.83 40.75 12.43
C ARG A 215 7.46 41.94 13.32
N GLU A 216 7.61 43.16 12.81
CA GLU A 216 7.39 44.41 13.54
C GLU A 216 5.94 44.91 13.45
N HIS A 217 5.09 44.20 12.69
CA HIS A 217 3.71 44.60 12.46
C HIS A 217 2.90 44.66 13.77
N THR A 218 2.02 45.66 13.88
CA THR A 218 1.18 45.90 15.07
C THR A 218 0.30 44.69 15.42
N GLU A 219 -0.27 44.03 14.42
CA GLU A 219 -1.02 42.77 14.57
C GLU A 219 -0.25 41.68 15.35
N MET A 220 1.07 41.58 15.20
CA MET A 220 1.88 40.62 15.97
C MET A 220 1.89 40.97 17.46
N GLN A 221 1.94 42.27 17.79
CA GLN A 221 1.88 42.76 19.16
C GLN A 221 0.49 42.53 19.76
N HIS A 222 -0.58 42.78 19.00
CA HIS A 222 -1.96 42.52 19.44
C HIS A 222 -2.23 41.04 19.70
N VAL A 223 -1.66 40.14 18.89
CA VAL A 223 -1.77 38.69 19.14
C VAL A 223 -0.98 38.31 20.39
N ALA A 224 0.21 38.86 20.60
CA ALA A 224 0.98 38.60 21.82
C ALA A 224 0.27 39.09 23.08
N ALA A 225 -0.34 40.28 23.04
CA ALA A 225 -1.12 40.83 24.14
C ALA A 225 -2.32 39.92 24.50
N ARG A 226 -3.14 39.56 23.50
CA ARG A 226 -4.28 38.65 23.68
C ARG A 226 -3.88 37.30 24.28
N LEU A 227 -2.84 36.67 23.73
CA LEU A 227 -2.36 35.39 24.27
C LEU A 227 -1.81 35.52 25.70
N SER A 228 -1.22 36.68 26.02
CA SER A 228 -0.71 36.94 27.37
C SER A 228 -1.84 37.13 28.39
N GLU A 229 -2.94 37.77 27.98
CA GLU A 229 -4.15 37.91 28.79
C GLU A 229 -4.82 36.54 29.03
N GLU A 230 -5.00 35.74 27.96
CA GLU A 230 -5.62 34.41 28.03
C GLU A 230 -4.80 33.42 28.88
N THR A 231 -3.48 33.46 28.77
CA THR A 231 -2.58 32.50 29.44
C THR A 231 -2.12 33.00 30.82
N GLY A 232 -2.36 34.28 31.13
CA GLY A 232 -1.85 34.95 32.33
C GLY A 232 -0.31 35.02 32.41
N LYS A 233 0.39 34.79 31.30
CA LYS A 233 1.86 34.77 31.20
C LYS A 233 2.31 35.58 29.99
N PRO A 234 3.40 36.36 30.10
CA PRO A 234 3.90 37.12 28.96
C PRO A 234 4.38 36.16 27.85
N VAL A 235 3.72 36.22 26.69
CA VAL A 235 4.08 35.43 25.52
C VAL A 235 5.12 36.18 24.70
N LYS A 236 6.25 35.52 24.42
CA LYS A 236 7.33 36.10 23.63
C LYS A 236 6.94 36.19 22.15
N LEU A 237 7.22 37.34 21.54
CA LEU A 237 7.06 37.54 20.11
C LEU A 237 7.93 36.57 19.28
N PRO A 238 7.46 36.17 18.08
CA PRO A 238 8.24 35.35 17.17
C PRO A 238 9.60 35.96 16.80
N SER A 239 10.63 35.13 16.77
CA SER A 239 11.94 35.50 16.23
C SER A 239 11.87 35.68 14.71
N TYR A 240 12.74 36.54 14.17
CA TYR A 240 12.91 36.69 12.72
C TYR A 240 13.12 35.34 12.00
N ALA A 241 13.88 34.42 12.62
CA ALA A 241 14.10 33.09 12.05
C ALA A 241 12.81 32.24 11.98
N GLN A 242 11.89 32.41 12.93
CA GLN A 242 10.59 31.74 12.93
C GLN A 242 9.70 32.31 11.83
N VAL A 243 9.62 33.65 11.74
CA VAL A 243 8.89 34.33 10.65
C VAL A 243 9.43 33.92 9.29
N ARG A 244 10.75 33.87 9.13
CA ARG A 244 11.39 33.42 7.87
C ARG A 244 10.98 32.01 7.48
N LYS A 245 11.03 31.06 8.42
CA LYS A 245 10.66 29.67 8.16
C LYS A 245 9.19 29.54 7.78
N GLU A 246 8.30 30.24 8.47
CA GLU A 246 6.86 30.20 8.16
C GLU A 246 6.57 30.84 6.80
N VAL A 247 7.17 31.99 6.48
CA VAL A 247 7.02 32.60 5.14
C VAL A 247 7.56 31.67 4.05
N GLN A 248 8.68 30.97 4.29
CA GLN A 248 9.19 29.97 3.35
C GLN A 248 8.21 28.80 3.19
N ARG A 249 7.59 28.34 4.27
CA ARG A 249 6.54 27.32 4.22
C ARG A 249 5.34 27.79 3.40
N LEU A 250 4.84 29.01 3.63
CA LEU A 250 3.70 29.58 2.90
C LEU A 250 4.00 29.74 1.40
N LYS A 251 5.26 29.96 1.01
CA LYS A 251 5.67 29.97 -0.40
C LYS A 251 5.57 28.61 -1.09
N MET A 252 5.62 27.51 -0.33
CA MET A 252 5.49 26.16 -0.87
C MET A 252 4.01 25.77 -1.06
N GLU A 253 3.06 26.55 -0.52
CA GLU A 253 1.62 26.31 -0.67
C GLU A 253 1.12 27.02 -1.96
N PRO A 254 0.83 26.28 -3.05
CA PRO A 254 0.56 26.86 -4.37
C PRO A 254 -0.72 27.72 -4.38
N GLU A 255 -1.71 27.37 -3.55
CA GLU A 255 -2.95 28.14 -3.38
C GLU A 255 -2.69 29.57 -2.88
N LEU A 256 -1.81 29.71 -1.90
CA LEU A 256 -1.50 31.02 -1.31
C LEU A 256 -0.66 31.89 -2.23
N VAL A 257 0.21 31.26 -3.02
CA VAL A 257 0.98 31.96 -4.06
C VAL A 257 0.05 32.49 -5.14
N ALA A 258 -0.89 31.66 -5.62
CA ALA A 258 -1.87 32.06 -6.63
C ALA A 258 -2.72 33.26 -6.18
N VAL A 259 -3.26 33.23 -4.96
CA VAL A 259 -4.02 34.35 -4.39
C VAL A 259 -3.17 35.62 -4.31
N ARG A 260 -1.91 35.50 -3.88
CA ARG A 260 -0.99 36.63 -3.73
C ARG A 260 -0.53 37.22 -5.06
N GLU A 261 -0.45 36.40 -6.11
CA GLU A 261 -0.13 36.83 -7.47
C GLU A 261 -1.36 37.39 -8.22
N GLY A 262 -2.54 37.39 -7.58
CA GLY A 262 -3.79 37.85 -8.18
C GLY A 262 -4.36 36.88 -9.22
N ALA A 263 -3.88 35.63 -9.23
CA ALA A 263 -4.44 34.60 -10.07
C ALA A 263 -5.84 34.23 -9.57
N LYS A 264 -6.84 34.22 -10.46
CA LYS A 264 -8.24 33.89 -10.12
C LYS A 264 -8.41 32.46 -9.60
N SER A 265 -7.45 31.57 -9.87
CA SER A 265 -7.44 30.17 -9.43
C SER A 265 -6.04 29.58 -9.56
N VAL A 266 -5.74 28.52 -8.79
CA VAL A 266 -4.55 27.69 -9.00
C VAL A 266 -4.63 27.02 -10.37
N PRO A 267 -3.54 26.99 -11.17
CA PRO A 267 -3.50 26.21 -12.40
C PRO A 267 -3.80 24.74 -12.10
N ARG A 268 -4.86 24.18 -12.71
CA ARG A 268 -5.20 22.76 -12.55
C ARG A 268 -4.11 21.90 -13.18
N GLU A 269 -3.67 20.86 -12.49
CA GLU A 269 -2.73 19.88 -13.05
C GLU A 269 -3.34 19.27 -14.32
N ARG A 270 -2.51 19.17 -15.37
CA ARG A 270 -2.96 18.85 -16.72
C ARG A 270 -3.07 17.35 -16.89
N GLU A 271 -4.24 16.80 -16.61
CA GLU A 271 -4.48 15.35 -16.68
C GLU A 271 -4.83 14.86 -18.08
N SER A 272 -5.10 15.75 -19.05
CA SER A 272 -5.52 15.35 -20.40
C SER A 272 -4.89 16.16 -21.55
N ALA A 273 -4.73 15.50 -22.69
CA ALA A 273 -4.17 16.08 -23.92
C ALA A 273 -5.00 17.25 -24.47
N SER A 274 -6.33 17.20 -24.30
CA SER A 274 -7.23 18.30 -24.70
C SER A 274 -7.04 19.55 -23.84
N SER A 275 -6.80 19.39 -22.54
CA SER A 275 -6.46 20.51 -21.63
C SER A 275 -5.13 21.16 -22.00
N PHE A 276 -4.15 20.36 -22.48
CA PHE A 276 -2.89 20.88 -22.96
C PHE A 276 -3.06 21.76 -24.21
N ALA A 277 -3.81 21.31 -25.22
CA ALA A 277 -4.04 22.06 -26.45
C ALA A 277 -4.71 23.43 -26.22
N LEU A 278 -5.69 23.50 -25.31
CA LEU A 278 -6.39 24.74 -24.94
C LEU A 278 -5.52 25.74 -24.18
N SER A 279 -4.38 25.29 -23.62
CA SER A 279 -3.47 26.13 -22.84
C SER A 279 -2.40 26.82 -23.69
N ILE A 280 -2.29 26.47 -24.97
CA ILE A 280 -1.34 27.10 -25.89
C ILE A 280 -1.92 28.46 -26.28
N PRO A 281 -1.26 29.59 -25.98
CA PRO A 281 -1.72 30.88 -26.49
C PRO A 281 -1.58 30.85 -28.02
N ALA A 282 -2.71 30.92 -28.72
CA ALA A 282 -2.85 30.75 -30.18
C ALA A 282 -2.65 29.30 -30.70
N PRO A 283 -3.58 28.37 -30.40
CA PRO A 283 -3.48 26.97 -30.86
C PRO A 283 -3.60 26.83 -32.39
N ALA A 284 -4.09 27.86 -33.09
CA ALA A 284 -4.26 27.87 -34.55
C ALA A 284 -2.95 28.07 -35.34
N LEU A 285 -1.81 28.33 -34.68
CA LEU A 285 -0.51 28.54 -35.34
C LEU A 285 0.37 27.26 -35.39
N LEU A 286 -0.15 26.12 -34.94
CA LEU A 286 0.55 24.83 -34.91
C LEU A 286 0.08 23.88 -36.03
N THR A 287 -0.29 24.42 -37.19
CA THR A 287 -0.55 23.63 -38.41
C THR A 287 0.72 23.46 -39.22
#